data_AF-A0A6N7GU44-F1
#
_entry.id   AF-A0A6N7GU44-F1
#
_cell.length_a   1.000
_cell.length_b   1.000
_cell.length_c   1.000
_cell.angle_alpha   90.00
_cell.angle_beta   90.00
_cell.angle_gamma   90.00
#
_symmetry.space_group_name_H-M   'P 1'
#
loop_
_entity.id
_entity.type
_entity.pdbx_description
1 polymer ?
#
loop_
_entity_poly.entity_id
_entity_poly.type
_entity_poly.pdbx_seq_one_letter_code
_entity_poly.pdbx_strand_id
1 'polypeptide(L)'
;MRRLRSIVMLAVVMFAVALGALAVSPLAHAQSVADFYRGKTIRLIIGTSVGGAYGVFSQLASRHIGRFIPGSPTVIIQSMPAAGGLVALNHLGSAAPRDGTVITLIHVTVVQEGLFNPAATFDPGAFHWIGRLASLEFLGLASQKSGVRSLDDARNREVVVGAPGLTNVPAQSPLILNRIAGTKFKLISGYSGTGQTFIALERGEVELAAGSMDGIRALHWDKLKSGEFVPIFAQAGRRLKDFPDVPTLLEFSNNEAEKAFLSVFSITADIGRSLAAPPGVPKDRLDALRSAFDAMIADPAFKADVEKLRIELNPISGPKLDQLVAQTVKMSGETRASARAFYDDLFKGIK
;
A
#
# COMPACT_ATOMS: atom_id res chain seq x y z
N MET A 1 -19.95 78.49 -14.35
CA MET A 1 -20.17 77.21 -15.07
C MET A 1 -18.97 76.68 -15.85
N ARG A 2 -18.05 77.51 -16.41
CA ARG A 2 -16.86 77.01 -17.14
C ARG A 2 -15.78 76.34 -16.26
N ARG A 3 -15.48 76.88 -15.07
CA ARG A 3 -14.44 76.32 -14.16
C ARG A 3 -14.78 74.96 -13.57
N LEU A 4 -16.06 74.63 -13.40
CA LEU A 4 -16.49 73.36 -12.82
C LEU A 4 -16.34 72.19 -13.82
N ARG A 5 -16.47 72.47 -15.13
CA ARG A 5 -16.28 71.47 -16.20
C ARG A 5 -14.81 71.05 -16.37
N SER A 6 -13.87 71.95 -16.11
CA SER A 6 -12.43 71.67 -16.24
C SER A 6 -11.88 70.81 -15.11
N ILE A 7 -12.41 70.94 -13.89
CA ILE A 7 -12.02 70.12 -12.72
C ILE A 7 -12.55 68.69 -12.86
N VAL A 8 -13.77 68.52 -13.35
CA VAL A 8 -14.37 67.19 -13.61
C VAL A 8 -13.62 66.45 -14.74
N MET A 9 -13.20 67.16 -15.78
CA MET A 9 -12.46 66.56 -16.90
C MET A 9 -11.03 66.15 -16.50
N LEU A 10 -10.37 66.89 -15.59
CA LEU A 10 -9.06 66.51 -15.05
C LEU A 10 -9.14 65.30 -14.09
N ALA A 11 -10.22 65.20 -13.31
CA ALA A 11 -10.47 64.07 -12.41
C ALA A 11 -10.78 62.77 -13.17
N VAL A 12 -11.50 62.84 -14.31
CA VAL A 12 -11.80 61.68 -15.17
C VAL A 12 -10.54 61.17 -15.87
N VAL A 13 -9.63 62.05 -16.29
CA VAL A 13 -8.35 61.65 -16.91
C VAL A 13 -7.41 61.00 -15.87
N MET A 14 -7.36 61.52 -14.64
CA MET A 14 -6.56 60.91 -13.55
C MET A 14 -7.12 59.54 -13.10
N PHE A 15 -8.44 59.34 -13.13
CA PHE A 15 -9.07 58.05 -12.83
C PHE A 15 -8.84 57.01 -13.95
N ALA A 16 -8.78 57.45 -15.21
CA ALA A 16 -8.47 56.58 -16.35
C ALA A 16 -7.00 56.10 -16.37
N VAL A 17 -6.05 56.92 -15.89
CA VAL A 17 -4.64 56.54 -15.78
C VAL A 17 -4.41 55.58 -14.59
N ALA A 18 -5.17 55.73 -13.50
CA ALA A 18 -5.13 54.80 -12.36
C ALA A 18 -5.73 53.41 -12.67
N LEU A 19 -6.75 53.32 -13.56
CA LEU A 19 -7.29 52.03 -14.01
C LEU A 19 -6.38 51.31 -15.03
N GLY A 20 -5.56 52.04 -15.80
CA GLY A 20 -4.62 51.44 -16.75
C GLY A 20 -3.44 50.71 -16.09
N ALA A 21 -3.08 51.08 -14.86
CA ALA A 21 -1.95 50.49 -14.13
C ALA A 21 -2.29 49.18 -13.37
N LEU A 22 -3.57 48.81 -13.26
CA LEU A 22 -4.02 47.59 -12.56
C LEU A 22 -4.17 46.38 -13.50
N ALA A 23 -3.97 46.54 -14.81
CA ALA A 23 -4.16 45.49 -15.80
C ALA A 23 -2.89 44.69 -16.16
N VAL A 24 -1.75 44.97 -15.53
CA VAL A 24 -0.53 44.16 -15.66
C VAL A 24 -0.29 43.41 -14.36
N SER A 25 -1.21 42.49 -14.03
CA SER A 25 -0.85 41.40 -13.14
C SER A 25 0.24 40.62 -13.87
N PRO A 26 1.49 40.52 -13.37
CA PRO A 26 2.46 39.65 -14.01
C PRO A 26 1.82 38.27 -14.07
N LEU A 27 1.72 37.71 -15.27
CA LEU A 27 1.46 36.29 -15.46
C LEU A 27 2.46 35.58 -14.58
N ALA A 28 2.03 35.13 -13.40
CA ALA A 28 2.80 34.28 -12.53
C ALA A 28 3.11 33.05 -13.38
N HIS A 29 4.29 33.04 -14.02
CA HIS A 29 4.76 31.92 -14.78
C HIS A 29 4.90 30.80 -13.76
N ALA A 30 3.94 29.88 -13.76
CA ALA A 30 4.01 28.68 -12.98
C ALA A 30 5.38 28.05 -13.28
N GLN A 31 6.23 27.97 -12.25
CA GLN A 31 7.58 27.44 -12.40
C GLN A 31 7.47 26.05 -13.03
N SER A 32 8.22 25.82 -14.11
CA SER A 32 8.17 24.54 -14.81
C SER A 32 8.46 23.38 -13.86
N VAL A 33 8.00 22.17 -14.21
CA VAL A 33 8.25 21.02 -13.33
C VAL A 33 9.74 20.78 -13.12
N ALA A 34 10.52 20.91 -14.20
CA ALA A 34 11.96 20.77 -14.16
C ALA A 34 12.62 21.84 -13.29
N ASP A 35 12.23 23.11 -13.41
CA ASP A 35 12.87 24.19 -12.66
C ASP A 35 12.58 24.12 -11.17
N PHE A 36 11.41 23.62 -10.78
CA PHE A 36 11.09 23.41 -9.37
C PHE A 36 11.97 22.35 -8.73
N TYR A 37 12.15 21.21 -9.40
CA TYR A 37 12.90 20.07 -8.87
C TYR A 37 14.42 20.22 -9.05
N ARG A 38 14.88 21.14 -9.92
CA ARG A 38 16.30 21.41 -10.14
C ARG A 38 16.99 21.77 -8.81
N GLY A 39 18.00 20.98 -8.44
CA GLY A 39 18.75 21.16 -7.19
C GLY A 39 17.96 20.84 -5.91
N LYS A 40 16.77 20.26 -6.02
CA LYS A 40 15.99 19.80 -4.87
C LYS A 40 16.42 18.39 -4.45
N THR A 41 16.10 18.09 -3.21
CA THR A 41 16.17 16.73 -2.66
C THR A 41 14.75 16.28 -2.32
N ILE A 42 14.34 15.14 -2.88
CA ILE A 42 13.09 14.47 -2.51
C ILE A 42 13.38 13.53 -1.35
N ARG A 43 12.55 13.60 -0.31
CA ARG A 43 12.58 12.66 0.81
C ARG A 43 11.60 11.51 0.54
N LEU A 44 12.13 10.30 0.46
CA LEU A 44 11.38 9.05 0.44
C LEU A 44 11.21 8.54 1.87
N ILE A 45 10.07 8.84 2.49
CA ILE A 45 9.78 8.47 3.87
C ILE A 45 9.27 7.03 3.94
N ILE A 46 9.80 6.24 4.88
CA ILE A 46 9.31 4.89 5.18
C ILE A 46 8.98 4.76 6.68
N GLY A 47 7.89 4.07 7.00
CA GLY A 47 7.45 3.83 8.39
C GLY A 47 8.16 2.69 9.11
N THR A 48 9.27 2.20 8.55
CA THR A 48 10.02 1.03 9.04
C THR A 48 11.52 1.29 8.96
N SER A 49 12.34 0.40 9.54
CA SER A 49 13.79 0.48 9.41
C SER A 49 14.26 0.14 7.99
N VAL A 50 15.42 0.67 7.60
CA VAL A 50 16.03 0.44 6.28
C VAL A 50 16.54 -1.00 6.10
N GLY A 51 16.63 -1.79 7.18
CA GLY A 51 17.10 -3.19 7.12
C GLY A 51 16.05 -4.20 6.63
N GLY A 52 14.78 -3.81 6.54
CA GLY A 52 13.69 -4.70 6.11
C GLY A 52 13.33 -4.58 4.63
N ALA A 53 12.28 -5.30 4.22
CA ALA A 53 11.79 -5.30 2.84
C ALA A 53 11.48 -3.88 2.33
N TYR A 54 10.85 -3.02 3.13
CA TYR A 54 10.63 -1.61 2.77
C TYR A 54 11.94 -0.87 2.49
N GLY A 55 13.00 -1.18 3.23
CA GLY A 55 14.34 -0.65 2.98
C GLY A 55 14.89 -1.07 1.63
N VAL A 56 14.79 -2.36 1.30
CA VAL A 56 15.23 -2.88 -0.02
C VAL A 56 14.48 -2.19 -1.17
N PHE A 57 13.15 -2.15 -1.12
CA PHE A 57 12.34 -1.51 -2.17
C PHE A 57 12.54 0.01 -2.23
N SER A 58 12.73 0.68 -1.09
CA SER A 58 13.01 2.13 -1.07
C SER A 58 14.39 2.47 -1.60
N GLN A 59 15.41 1.66 -1.31
CA GLN A 59 16.75 1.80 -1.90
C GLN A 59 16.74 1.55 -3.40
N LEU A 60 15.97 0.57 -3.86
CA LEU A 60 15.81 0.32 -5.29
C LEU A 60 15.11 1.51 -5.96
N ALA A 61 14.00 2.01 -5.41
CA ALA A 61 13.32 3.19 -5.96
C ALA A 61 14.19 4.45 -5.93
N SER A 62 14.83 4.77 -4.81
CA SER A 62 15.60 6.01 -4.63
C SER A 62 16.82 6.08 -5.54
N ARG A 63 17.47 4.94 -5.82
CA ARG A 63 18.61 4.84 -6.74
C ARG A 63 18.24 5.15 -8.20
N HIS A 64 16.99 4.90 -8.60
CA HIS A 64 16.60 4.94 -10.01
C HIS A 64 15.61 6.06 -10.37
N ILE A 65 14.63 6.39 -9.51
CA ILE A 65 13.51 7.26 -9.91
C ILE A 65 13.96 8.71 -10.19
N GLY A 66 14.97 9.21 -9.49
CA GLY A 66 15.40 10.61 -9.55
C GLY A 66 15.76 11.10 -10.96
N ARG A 67 16.41 10.24 -11.77
CA ARG A 67 16.83 10.60 -13.14
C ARG A 67 15.66 10.81 -14.11
N PHE A 68 14.49 10.25 -13.78
CA PHE A 68 13.27 10.38 -14.59
C PHE A 68 12.35 11.49 -14.12
N ILE A 69 12.57 12.03 -12.93
CA ILE A 69 11.86 13.21 -12.46
C ILE A 69 12.47 14.43 -13.16
N PRO A 70 11.68 15.31 -13.80
CA PRO A 70 12.21 16.51 -14.43
C PRO A 70 13.06 17.33 -13.45
N GLY A 71 14.18 17.86 -13.90
CA GLY A 71 15.14 18.56 -13.02
C GLY A 71 16.11 17.64 -12.26
N SER A 72 15.93 16.32 -12.38
CA SER A 72 16.80 15.26 -11.84
C SER A 72 17.17 15.43 -10.35
N PRO A 73 16.18 15.58 -9.46
CA PRO A 73 16.42 15.75 -8.03
C PRO A 73 17.06 14.51 -7.42
N THR A 74 17.83 14.72 -6.36
CA THR A 74 18.35 13.63 -5.52
C THR A 74 17.20 13.04 -4.71
N VAL A 75 17.12 11.72 -4.58
CA VAL A 75 16.13 11.06 -3.72
C VAL A 75 16.85 10.40 -2.55
N ILE A 76 16.54 10.84 -1.33
CA ILE A 76 17.10 10.29 -0.10
C ILE A 76 16.03 9.56 0.71
N ILE A 77 16.42 8.48 1.38
CA ILE A 77 15.51 7.72 2.24
C ILE A 77 15.52 8.32 3.64
N GLN A 78 14.33 8.51 4.21
CA GLN A 78 14.17 8.89 5.61
C GLN A 78 13.33 7.82 6.33
N SER A 79 13.95 7.11 7.26
CA SER A 79 13.27 6.12 8.09
C SER A 79 12.60 6.81 9.28
N MET A 80 11.30 6.56 9.47
CA MET A 80 10.48 7.06 10.57
C MET A 80 9.72 5.90 11.25
N PRO A 81 10.43 4.94 11.87
CA PRO A 81 9.81 3.77 12.48
C PRO A 81 9.16 4.15 13.81
N ALA A 82 7.90 3.77 14.00
CA ALA A 82 7.21 3.71 15.30
C ALA A 82 5.78 3.20 15.09
N ALA A 83 5.21 2.53 16.10
CA ALA A 83 3.82 2.07 16.12
C ALA A 83 3.37 1.37 14.81
N GLY A 84 4.19 0.45 14.30
CA GLY A 84 3.89 -0.29 13.06
C GLY A 84 3.78 0.58 11.80
N GLY A 85 4.38 1.77 11.79
CA GLY A 85 4.34 2.72 10.68
C GLY A 85 3.29 3.83 10.82
N LEU A 86 2.42 3.77 11.84
CA LEU A 86 1.38 4.77 12.06
C LEU A 86 1.94 6.19 12.20
N VAL A 87 3.08 6.35 12.88
CA VAL A 87 3.71 7.68 13.07
C VAL A 87 4.10 8.30 11.72
N ALA A 88 4.66 7.51 10.81
CA ALA A 88 5.00 7.99 9.47
C ALA A 88 3.74 8.34 8.68
N LEU A 89 2.68 7.52 8.76
CA LEU A 89 1.40 7.81 8.09
C LEU A 89 0.74 9.10 8.62
N ASN A 90 0.71 9.31 9.94
CA ASN A 90 0.24 10.54 10.56
C ASN A 90 1.06 11.75 10.09
N HIS A 91 2.40 11.65 10.10
CA HIS A 91 3.27 12.72 9.60
C HIS A 91 2.98 13.03 8.12
N LEU A 92 2.89 12.01 7.27
CA LEU A 92 2.63 12.18 5.84
C LEU A 92 1.25 12.80 5.56
N GLY A 93 0.21 12.38 6.28
CA GLY A 93 -1.14 12.87 6.07
C GLY A 93 -1.37 14.29 6.59
N SER A 94 -0.66 14.71 7.65
CA SER A 94 -0.95 15.96 8.36
C SER A 94 0.14 17.03 8.26
N ALA A 95 1.43 16.65 8.27
CA ALA A 95 2.54 17.58 8.50
C ALA A 95 3.60 17.61 7.39
N ALA A 96 3.64 16.60 6.51
CA ALA A 96 4.61 16.57 5.42
C ALA A 96 4.35 17.69 4.38
N PRO A 97 5.41 18.29 3.81
CA PRO A 97 5.28 19.17 2.66
C PRO A 97 4.44 18.57 1.54
N ARG A 98 3.52 19.37 1.02
CA ARG A 98 2.59 19.01 -0.06
C ARG A 98 3.06 19.56 -1.41
N ASP A 99 4.33 19.90 -1.55
CA ASP A 99 4.87 20.53 -2.76
C ASP A 99 5.44 19.53 -3.78
N GLY A 100 5.47 18.23 -3.43
CA GLY A 100 6.06 17.17 -4.25
C GLY A 100 7.52 16.83 -3.90
N THR A 101 8.09 17.42 -2.84
CA THR A 101 9.43 17.06 -2.31
C THR A 101 9.41 15.92 -1.30
N VAL A 102 8.22 15.38 -0.99
CA VAL A 102 8.05 14.20 -0.15
C VAL A 102 7.26 13.15 -0.91
N ILE A 103 7.81 11.93 -0.93
CA ILE A 103 7.12 10.72 -1.35
C ILE A 103 7.31 9.66 -0.26
N THR A 104 6.57 8.57 -0.34
CA THR A 104 6.67 7.47 0.61
C THR A 104 6.59 6.14 -0.09
N LEU A 105 7.37 5.15 0.36
CA LEU A 105 7.00 3.76 0.16
C LEU A 105 6.02 3.43 1.29
N ILE A 106 4.74 3.64 1.00
CA ILE A 106 3.71 3.77 2.02
C ILE A 106 3.50 2.43 2.73
N HIS A 107 3.24 2.48 4.04
CA HIS A 107 2.98 1.28 4.79
C HIS A 107 1.65 0.64 4.33
N VAL A 108 1.65 -0.67 4.04
CA VAL A 108 0.50 -1.38 3.46
C VAL A 108 -0.78 -1.27 4.29
N THR A 109 -0.66 -1.03 5.59
CA THR A 109 -1.80 -0.90 6.50
C THR A 109 -2.46 0.48 6.45
N VAL A 110 -2.05 1.40 5.58
CA VAL A 110 -2.60 2.77 5.52
C VAL A 110 -4.13 2.83 5.57
N VAL A 111 -4.82 1.95 4.82
CA VAL A 111 -6.29 1.88 4.83
C VAL A 111 -6.82 1.36 6.15
N GLN A 112 -6.25 0.28 6.68
CA GLN A 112 -6.64 -0.30 7.97
C GLN A 112 -6.42 0.69 9.13
N GLU A 113 -5.26 1.34 9.18
CA GLU A 113 -4.94 2.35 10.20
C GLU A 113 -5.89 3.54 10.10
N GLY A 114 -6.04 4.12 8.92
CA GLY A 114 -6.90 5.30 8.71
C GLY A 114 -8.38 5.03 9.00
N LEU A 115 -8.86 3.79 8.80
CA LEU A 115 -10.24 3.43 9.04
C LEU A 115 -10.51 2.91 10.46
N PHE A 116 -9.63 2.09 11.04
CA PHE A 116 -9.90 1.38 12.28
C PHE A 116 -9.10 1.87 13.49
N ASN A 117 -7.97 2.57 13.30
CA ASN A 117 -7.17 3.05 14.41
C ASN A 117 -7.62 4.44 14.87
N PRO A 118 -8.11 4.61 16.12
CA PRO A 118 -8.52 5.91 16.62
C PRO A 118 -7.37 6.93 16.76
N ALA A 119 -6.11 6.48 16.75
CA ALA A 119 -4.93 7.35 16.77
C ALA A 119 -4.49 7.83 15.37
N ALA A 120 -5.17 7.40 14.30
CA ALA A 120 -4.92 7.90 12.96
C ALA A 120 -5.45 9.33 12.79
N THR A 121 -4.62 10.22 12.28
CA THR A 121 -4.94 11.65 12.05
C THR A 121 -4.97 12.02 10.57
N PHE A 122 -5.16 11.04 9.69
CA PHE A 122 -5.16 11.20 8.24
C PHE A 122 -6.37 10.51 7.61
N ASP A 123 -6.75 10.96 6.41
CA ASP A 123 -7.68 10.25 5.54
C ASP A 123 -6.89 9.29 4.63
N PRO A 124 -7.08 7.96 4.72
CA PRO A 124 -6.38 7.00 3.87
C PRO A 124 -6.72 7.16 2.38
N GLY A 125 -7.90 7.73 2.05
CA GLY A 125 -8.30 8.01 0.67
C GLY A 125 -7.67 9.27 0.07
N ALA A 126 -7.01 10.10 0.88
CA ALA A 126 -6.46 11.38 0.44
C ALA A 126 -5.01 11.30 -0.07
N PHE A 127 -4.35 10.14 0.08
CA PHE A 127 -3.02 9.90 -0.46
C PHE A 127 -3.06 9.77 -1.98
N HIS A 128 -2.04 10.30 -2.65
CA HIS A 128 -1.93 10.23 -4.10
C HIS A 128 -0.99 9.10 -4.51
N TRP A 129 -1.52 8.06 -5.15
CA TRP A 129 -0.70 6.90 -5.50
C TRP A 129 0.18 7.18 -6.72
N ILE A 130 1.47 6.90 -6.62
CA ILE A 130 2.43 7.07 -7.72
C ILE A 130 2.49 5.77 -8.56
N GLY A 131 2.62 4.63 -7.89
CA GLY A 131 2.62 3.31 -8.52
C GLY A 131 3.08 2.20 -7.58
N ARG A 132 2.77 0.96 -7.93
CA ARG A 132 3.15 -0.24 -7.15
C ARG A 132 4.33 -0.94 -7.79
N LEU A 133 5.32 -1.33 -6.99
CA LEU A 133 6.45 -2.17 -7.40
C LEU A 133 6.08 -3.66 -7.36
N ALA A 134 5.58 -4.12 -6.20
CA ALA A 134 5.25 -5.51 -5.92
C ALA A 134 3.95 -5.61 -5.09
N SER A 135 3.17 -6.68 -5.24
CA SER A 135 2.02 -6.97 -4.38
C SER A 135 2.52 -7.55 -3.06
N LEU A 136 1.61 -7.79 -2.12
CA LEU A 136 1.92 -8.57 -0.93
C LEU A 136 0.82 -9.61 -0.69
N GLU A 137 0.70 -10.53 -1.65
CA GLU A 137 -0.25 -11.64 -1.58
C GLU A 137 0.32 -12.77 -0.71
N PHE A 138 -0.55 -13.44 0.05
CA PHE A 138 -0.19 -14.63 0.81
C PHE A 138 -0.99 -15.84 0.34
N LEU A 139 -0.37 -17.02 0.41
CA LEU A 139 -0.99 -18.30 0.07
C LEU A 139 -0.81 -19.27 1.25
N GLY A 140 -1.92 -19.87 1.68
CA GLY A 140 -1.93 -20.95 2.66
C GLY A 140 -1.71 -22.28 1.97
N LEU A 141 -0.68 -23.01 2.39
CA LEU A 141 -0.25 -24.28 1.83
C LEU A 141 -0.37 -25.38 2.87
N ALA A 142 -1.12 -26.43 2.54
CA ALA A 142 -1.11 -27.69 3.27
C ALA A 142 -0.02 -28.61 2.75
N SER A 143 0.52 -29.46 3.63
CA SER A 143 1.37 -30.57 3.21
C SER A 143 0.51 -31.69 2.62
N GLN A 144 0.94 -32.29 1.51
CA GLN A 144 0.28 -33.46 0.93
C GLN A 144 0.13 -34.58 1.97
N LYS A 145 1.12 -34.73 2.87
CA LYS A 145 1.14 -35.72 3.96
C LYS A 145 0.02 -35.54 5.00
N SER A 146 -0.53 -34.33 5.16
CA SER A 146 -1.60 -34.08 6.14
C SER A 146 -2.98 -34.56 5.68
N GLY A 147 -3.13 -34.91 4.40
CA GLY A 147 -4.42 -35.23 3.80
C GLY A 147 -5.35 -34.03 3.59
N VAL A 148 -4.97 -32.81 4.02
CA VAL A 148 -5.75 -31.59 3.74
C VAL A 148 -5.60 -31.21 2.27
N ARG A 149 -6.72 -31.00 1.59
CA ARG A 149 -6.81 -30.64 0.16
C ARG A 149 -7.70 -29.42 -0.08
N SER A 150 -8.59 -29.10 0.84
CA SER A 150 -9.47 -27.94 0.72
C SER A 150 -9.80 -27.31 2.07
N LEU A 151 -10.51 -26.17 2.05
CA LEU A 151 -11.06 -25.58 3.27
C LEU A 151 -12.14 -26.44 3.92
N ASP A 152 -12.80 -27.35 3.17
CA ASP A 152 -13.81 -28.26 3.74
C ASP A 152 -13.19 -29.25 4.73
N ASP A 153 -11.96 -29.71 4.48
CA ASP A 153 -11.23 -30.54 5.44
C ASP A 153 -11.05 -29.80 6.76
N ALA A 154 -10.71 -28.51 6.69
CA ALA A 154 -10.59 -27.66 7.86
C ALA A 154 -11.93 -27.32 8.53
N ARG A 155 -13.08 -27.44 7.84
CA ARG A 155 -14.41 -27.34 8.49
C ARG A 155 -14.77 -28.63 9.23
N ASN A 156 -14.40 -29.76 8.66
CA ASN A 156 -14.76 -31.08 9.15
C ASN A 156 -13.89 -31.53 10.34
N ARG A 157 -12.60 -31.15 10.36
CA ARG A 157 -11.67 -31.49 11.45
C ARG A 157 -10.74 -30.33 11.81
N GLU A 158 -10.13 -30.44 12.99
CA GLU A 158 -9.06 -29.53 13.37
C GLU A 158 -7.84 -29.71 12.42
N VAL A 159 -7.24 -28.59 11.99
CA VAL A 159 -6.02 -28.56 11.16
C VAL A 159 -4.97 -27.70 11.86
N VAL A 160 -3.79 -28.26 12.12
CA VAL A 160 -2.71 -27.56 12.83
C VAL A 160 -1.96 -26.61 11.88
N VAL A 161 -1.89 -25.33 12.24
CA VAL A 161 -1.29 -24.28 11.42
C VAL A 161 -0.06 -23.69 12.11
N GLY A 162 1.09 -23.68 11.44
CA GLY A 162 2.29 -22.97 11.92
C GLY A 162 2.27 -21.50 11.52
N ALA A 163 2.57 -20.61 12.47
CA ALA A 163 2.69 -19.18 12.20
C ALA A 163 3.84 -18.51 12.97
N PRO A 164 4.48 -17.46 12.44
CA PRO A 164 5.54 -16.76 13.18
C PRO A 164 5.00 -16.10 14.46
N GLY A 165 3.90 -15.37 14.35
CA GLY A 165 3.22 -14.69 15.44
C GLY A 165 1.77 -14.40 15.08
N LEU A 166 0.93 -14.23 16.11
CA LEU A 166 -0.53 -14.10 15.94
C LEU A 166 -0.94 -12.78 15.26
N THR A 167 -0.10 -11.76 15.31
CA THR A 167 -0.32 -10.46 14.67
C THR A 167 0.11 -10.41 13.19
N ASN A 168 0.69 -11.49 12.65
CA ASN A 168 1.14 -11.56 11.27
C ASN A 168 0.08 -12.19 10.35
N VAL A 169 0.04 -11.77 9.09
CA VAL A 169 -0.91 -12.28 8.07
C VAL A 169 -0.97 -13.82 7.99
N PRO A 170 0.14 -14.58 8.11
CA PRO A 170 0.10 -16.04 8.16
C PRO A 170 -0.76 -16.63 9.30
N ALA A 171 -0.88 -15.94 10.44
CA ALA A 171 -1.78 -16.31 11.52
C ALA A 171 -3.18 -15.69 11.34
N GLN A 172 -3.24 -14.43 10.95
CA GLN A 172 -4.51 -13.71 10.83
C GLN A 172 -5.43 -14.35 9.80
N SER A 173 -4.91 -14.85 8.68
CA SER A 173 -5.75 -15.43 7.62
C SER A 173 -6.50 -16.69 8.09
N PRO A 174 -5.86 -17.71 8.72
CA PRO A 174 -6.55 -18.81 9.37
C PRO A 174 -7.56 -18.39 10.45
N LEU A 175 -7.22 -17.41 11.30
CA LEU A 175 -8.13 -16.92 12.35
C LEU A 175 -9.39 -16.26 11.77
N ILE A 176 -9.22 -15.46 10.72
CA ILE A 176 -10.31 -14.88 9.96
C ILE A 176 -11.19 -15.99 9.40
N LEU A 177 -10.61 -16.99 8.73
CA LEU A 177 -11.34 -18.12 8.15
C LEU A 177 -12.08 -18.94 9.21
N ASN A 178 -11.54 -19.12 10.41
CA ASN A 178 -12.26 -19.78 11.50
C ASN A 178 -13.56 -19.03 11.83
N ARG A 179 -13.48 -17.69 11.85
CA ARG A 179 -14.63 -16.84 12.20
C ARG A 179 -15.70 -16.77 11.12
N ILE A 180 -15.29 -16.67 9.84
CA ILE A 180 -16.21 -16.37 8.73
C ILE A 180 -16.55 -17.59 7.87
N ALA A 181 -15.67 -18.58 7.82
CA ALA A 181 -15.80 -19.77 6.97
C ALA A 181 -16.02 -21.06 7.78
N GLY A 182 -16.08 -20.98 9.11
CA GLY A 182 -16.32 -22.12 10.00
C GLY A 182 -15.20 -23.14 10.04
N THR A 183 -13.99 -22.77 9.61
CA THR A 183 -12.83 -23.65 9.70
C THR A 183 -12.39 -23.84 11.15
N LYS A 184 -11.61 -24.89 11.40
CA LYS A 184 -11.10 -25.31 12.70
C LYS A 184 -9.57 -25.32 12.65
N PHE A 185 -8.97 -24.21 12.24
CA PHE A 185 -7.52 -24.05 12.30
C PHE A 185 -7.05 -23.86 13.74
N LYS A 186 -6.10 -24.68 14.17
CA LYS A 186 -5.41 -24.53 15.45
C LYS A 186 -4.01 -23.96 15.22
N LEU A 187 -3.79 -22.74 15.69
CA LEU A 187 -2.54 -22.04 15.45
C LEU A 187 -1.48 -22.41 16.50
N ILE A 188 -0.29 -22.76 16.00
CA ILE A 188 0.93 -22.86 16.78
C ILE A 188 1.83 -21.70 16.35
N SER A 189 2.00 -20.73 17.24
CA SER A 189 2.80 -19.52 17.02
C SER A 189 4.16 -19.57 17.73
N GLY A 190 5.05 -18.62 17.45
CA GLY A 190 6.38 -18.53 18.08
C GLY A 190 7.54 -18.96 17.19
N TYR A 191 7.26 -19.29 15.92
CA TYR A 191 8.32 -19.53 14.94
C TYR A 191 9.05 -18.22 14.60
N SER A 192 10.36 -18.27 14.38
CA SER A 192 11.17 -17.06 14.10
C SER A 192 10.89 -16.42 12.72
N GLY A 193 10.04 -17.03 11.89
CA GLY A 193 9.64 -16.54 10.58
C GLY A 193 8.94 -17.60 9.74
N THR A 194 8.44 -17.22 8.57
CA THR A 194 7.71 -18.15 7.66
C THR A 194 8.60 -19.30 7.16
N GLY A 195 9.92 -19.08 7.03
CA GLY A 195 10.85 -20.17 6.69
C GLY A 195 10.81 -21.31 7.70
N GLN A 196 10.75 -21.01 9.01
CA GLN A 196 10.64 -22.06 10.04
C GLN A 196 9.25 -22.71 10.05
N THR A 197 8.18 -21.98 9.75
CA THR A 197 6.85 -22.59 9.63
C THR A 197 6.76 -23.55 8.44
N PHE A 198 7.44 -23.25 7.33
CA PHE A 198 7.52 -24.18 6.19
C PHE A 198 8.42 -25.39 6.49
N ILE A 199 9.53 -25.23 7.21
CA ILE A 199 10.33 -26.38 7.67
C ILE A 199 9.50 -27.29 8.58
N ALA A 200 8.72 -26.73 9.51
CA ALA A 200 7.79 -27.49 10.35
C ALA A 200 6.71 -28.21 9.51
N LEU A 201 6.19 -27.56 8.47
CA LEU A 201 5.24 -28.16 7.52
C LEU A 201 5.83 -29.37 6.79
N GLU A 202 7.09 -29.28 6.34
CA GLU A 202 7.80 -30.35 5.64
C GLU A 202 8.06 -31.57 6.54
N ARG A 203 8.38 -31.28 7.80
CA ARG A 203 8.59 -32.28 8.86
C ARG A 203 7.29 -32.89 9.38
N GLY A 204 6.13 -32.30 9.06
CA GLY A 204 4.83 -32.74 9.54
C GLY A 204 4.54 -32.34 10.99
N GLU A 205 5.29 -31.38 11.55
CA GLU A 205 5.02 -30.80 12.88
C GLU A 205 3.76 -29.92 12.85
N VAL A 206 3.46 -29.33 11.69
CA VAL A 206 2.21 -28.64 11.37
C VAL A 206 1.66 -29.14 10.04
N GLU A 207 0.37 -28.98 9.81
CA GLU A 207 -0.33 -29.48 8.63
C GLU A 207 -0.51 -28.43 7.54
N LEU A 208 -0.48 -27.15 7.93
CA LEU A 208 -0.60 -25.99 7.05
C LEU A 208 0.34 -24.86 7.50
N ALA A 209 0.89 -24.12 6.56
CA ALA A 209 1.60 -22.86 6.79
C ALA A 209 1.22 -21.85 5.71
N ALA A 210 1.32 -20.55 6.01
CA ALA A 210 1.08 -19.50 5.03
C ALA A 210 2.32 -18.64 4.82
N GLY A 211 2.56 -18.23 3.57
CA GLY A 211 3.71 -17.44 3.17
C GLY A 211 3.36 -16.42 2.11
N SER A 212 4.21 -15.41 1.93
CA SER A 212 4.07 -14.48 0.82
C SER A 212 4.34 -15.20 -0.50
N MET A 213 3.64 -14.79 -1.56
CA MET A 213 3.78 -15.38 -2.88
C MET A 213 5.22 -15.35 -3.41
N ASP A 214 5.94 -14.23 -3.23
CA ASP A 214 7.35 -14.13 -3.64
C ASP A 214 8.23 -15.16 -2.93
N GLY A 215 8.02 -15.37 -1.63
CA GLY A 215 8.79 -16.36 -0.85
C GLY A 215 8.46 -17.79 -1.26
N ILE A 216 7.19 -18.06 -1.53
CA ILE A 216 6.72 -19.36 -2.02
C ILE A 216 7.31 -19.66 -3.40
N ARG A 217 7.34 -18.70 -4.33
CA ARG A 217 7.95 -18.89 -5.64
C ARG A 217 9.47 -19.11 -5.55
N ALA A 218 10.14 -18.38 -4.67
CA ALA A 218 11.58 -18.49 -4.50
C ALA A 218 12.01 -19.83 -3.87
N LEU A 219 11.25 -20.35 -2.91
CA LEU A 219 11.71 -21.44 -2.03
C LEU A 219 10.90 -22.73 -2.15
N HIS A 220 9.65 -22.67 -2.63
CA HIS A 220 8.69 -23.77 -2.54
C HIS A 220 7.95 -24.05 -3.86
N TRP A 221 8.34 -23.43 -4.97
CA TRP A 221 7.64 -23.54 -6.25
C TRP A 221 7.62 -24.96 -6.80
N ASP A 222 8.73 -25.68 -6.70
CA ASP A 222 8.79 -27.07 -7.18
C ASP A 222 7.92 -28.02 -6.35
N LYS A 223 7.73 -27.73 -5.05
CA LYS A 223 6.83 -28.47 -4.17
C LYS A 223 5.35 -28.24 -4.49
N LEU A 224 5.03 -27.03 -4.96
CA LEU A 224 3.70 -26.73 -5.50
C LEU A 224 3.46 -27.48 -6.81
N LYS A 225 4.41 -27.45 -7.75
CA LYS A 225 4.28 -28.17 -9.03
C LYS A 225 4.19 -29.68 -8.86
N SER A 226 4.92 -30.25 -7.91
CA SER A 226 4.89 -31.69 -7.62
C SER A 226 3.64 -32.14 -6.86
N GLY A 227 2.87 -31.18 -6.33
CA GLY A 227 1.73 -31.46 -5.45
C GLY A 227 2.12 -31.86 -4.02
N GLU A 228 3.39 -31.75 -3.64
CA GLU A 228 3.84 -31.93 -2.24
C GLU A 228 3.22 -30.87 -1.32
N PHE A 229 3.05 -29.65 -1.82
CA PHE A 229 2.27 -28.60 -1.17
C PHE A 229 0.98 -28.33 -1.94
N VAL A 230 -0.13 -28.27 -1.21
CA VAL A 230 -1.47 -28.06 -1.76
C VAL A 230 -1.97 -26.69 -1.32
N PRO A 231 -2.26 -25.75 -2.24
CA PRO A 231 -2.76 -24.44 -1.87
C PRO A 231 -4.24 -24.50 -1.47
N ILE A 232 -4.58 -23.88 -0.34
CA ILE A 232 -5.90 -24.01 0.31
C ILE A 232 -6.69 -22.70 0.31
N PHE A 233 -6.02 -21.57 0.51
CA PHE A 233 -6.63 -20.24 0.47
C PHE A 233 -5.60 -19.18 0.09
N ALA A 234 -6.06 -18.03 -0.40
CA ALA A 234 -5.23 -16.88 -0.67
C ALA A 234 -5.72 -15.62 0.07
N GLN A 235 -4.78 -14.85 0.62
CA GLN A 235 -5.01 -13.45 0.98
C GLN A 235 -4.56 -12.60 -0.22
N ALA A 236 -5.53 -12.14 -1.00
CA ALA A 236 -5.33 -11.36 -2.21
C ALA A 236 -6.64 -10.62 -2.55
N GLY A 237 -6.55 -9.55 -3.34
CA GLY A 237 -7.73 -8.81 -3.82
C GLY A 237 -8.56 -9.57 -4.86
N ARG A 238 -8.01 -10.65 -5.41
CA ARG A 238 -8.61 -11.54 -6.41
C ARG A 238 -7.92 -12.89 -6.38
N ARG A 239 -8.56 -13.92 -6.95
CA ARG A 239 -7.91 -15.22 -7.12
C ARG A 239 -6.60 -15.08 -7.90
N LEU A 240 -5.58 -15.80 -7.45
CA LEU A 240 -4.25 -15.73 -8.04
C LEU A 240 -4.26 -16.43 -9.40
N LYS A 241 -3.59 -15.85 -10.40
CA LYS A 241 -3.58 -16.37 -11.76
C LYS A 241 -3.08 -17.82 -11.84
N ASP A 242 -2.07 -18.15 -11.04
CA ASP A 242 -1.49 -19.50 -11.02
C ASP A 242 -2.32 -20.51 -10.22
N PHE A 243 -3.31 -20.02 -9.45
CA PHE A 243 -4.17 -20.82 -8.57
C PHE A 243 -5.64 -20.39 -8.70
N PRO A 244 -6.25 -20.52 -9.89
CA PRO A 244 -7.60 -20.02 -10.15
C PRO A 244 -8.69 -20.74 -9.34
N ASP A 245 -8.41 -21.95 -8.84
CA ASP A 245 -9.33 -22.75 -8.04
C ASP A 245 -9.20 -22.48 -6.53
N VAL A 246 -8.16 -21.74 -6.12
CA VAL A 246 -7.92 -21.45 -4.71
C VAL A 246 -8.72 -20.20 -4.30
N PRO A 247 -9.63 -20.31 -3.33
CA PRO A 247 -10.48 -19.19 -2.94
C PRO A 247 -9.69 -18.12 -2.21
N THR A 248 -10.11 -16.87 -2.39
CA THR A 248 -9.66 -15.75 -1.57
C THR A 248 -10.46 -15.64 -0.28
N LEU A 249 -9.89 -14.99 0.73
CA LEU A 249 -10.62 -14.66 1.96
C LEU A 249 -11.90 -13.85 1.68
N LEU A 250 -11.89 -12.99 0.66
CA LEU A 250 -13.03 -12.14 0.25
C LEU A 250 -14.29 -12.94 -0.10
N GLU A 251 -14.16 -14.21 -0.46
CA GLU A 251 -15.27 -15.07 -0.90
C GLU A 251 -16.09 -15.66 0.26
N PHE A 252 -15.70 -15.40 1.51
CA PHE A 252 -16.33 -16.00 2.70
C PHE A 252 -17.06 -15.00 3.60
N SER A 253 -17.30 -13.75 3.17
CA SER A 253 -18.13 -12.82 3.94
C SER A 253 -19.60 -13.23 3.90
N ASN A 254 -20.26 -13.24 5.06
CA ASN A 254 -21.68 -13.59 5.18
C ASN A 254 -22.59 -12.37 5.42
N ASN A 255 -22.00 -11.22 5.76
CA ASN A 255 -22.71 -9.96 6.01
C ASN A 255 -21.86 -8.74 5.62
N GLU A 256 -22.48 -7.55 5.64
CA GLU A 256 -21.84 -6.30 5.23
C GLU A 256 -20.64 -5.91 6.10
N ALA A 257 -20.67 -6.22 7.41
CA ALA A 257 -19.56 -5.92 8.31
C ALA A 257 -18.32 -6.76 7.99
N GLU A 258 -18.50 -8.07 7.79
CA GLU A 258 -17.45 -8.99 7.36
C GLU A 258 -16.90 -8.61 5.99
N LYS A 259 -17.78 -8.29 5.03
CA LYS A 259 -17.37 -7.86 3.68
C LYS A 259 -16.52 -6.59 3.71
N ALA A 260 -16.94 -5.59 4.49
CA ALA A 260 -16.19 -4.35 4.65
C ALA A 260 -14.85 -4.59 5.36
N PHE A 261 -14.82 -5.38 6.42
CA PHE A 261 -13.58 -5.78 7.10
C PHE A 261 -12.62 -6.49 6.14
N LEU A 262 -13.10 -7.50 5.40
CA LEU A 262 -12.28 -8.28 4.48
C LEU A 262 -11.75 -7.46 3.31
N SER A 263 -12.53 -6.47 2.85
CA SER A 263 -12.07 -5.50 1.84
C SER A 263 -10.88 -4.68 2.38
N VAL A 264 -10.98 -4.19 3.62
CA VAL A 264 -9.90 -3.45 4.30
C VAL A 264 -8.69 -4.34 4.62
N PHE A 265 -8.90 -5.61 4.94
CA PHE A 265 -7.81 -6.55 5.19
C PHE A 265 -7.09 -6.96 3.89
N SER A 266 -7.84 -7.22 2.82
CA SER A 266 -7.30 -7.76 1.56
C SER A 266 -6.66 -6.69 0.67
N ILE A 267 -7.11 -5.43 0.74
CA ILE A 267 -6.49 -4.31 -0.01
C ILE A 267 -5.00 -4.13 0.35
N THR A 268 -4.55 -4.62 1.51
CA THR A 268 -3.12 -4.60 1.88
C THR A 268 -2.24 -5.35 0.88
N ALA A 269 -2.76 -6.43 0.28
CA ALA A 269 -2.06 -7.19 -0.76
C ALA A 269 -1.96 -6.39 -2.06
N ASP A 270 -3.04 -5.69 -2.43
CA ASP A 270 -3.10 -4.83 -3.62
C ASP A 270 -2.30 -3.53 -3.47
N ILE A 271 -2.15 -3.01 -2.25
CA ILE A 271 -1.28 -1.87 -1.96
C ILE A 271 0.18 -2.29 -2.00
N GLY A 272 0.56 -3.42 -1.41
CA GLY A 272 1.90 -3.99 -1.49
C GLY A 272 3.05 -2.98 -1.30
N ARG A 273 4.02 -2.98 -2.21
CA ARG A 273 5.18 -2.06 -2.21
C ARG A 273 4.91 -0.88 -3.11
N SER A 274 4.03 0.02 -2.66
CA SER A 274 3.61 1.18 -3.45
C SER A 274 4.26 2.48 -3.02
N LEU A 275 4.64 3.26 -4.03
CA LEU A 275 4.98 4.66 -3.85
C LEU A 275 3.72 5.52 -3.84
N ALA A 276 3.65 6.47 -2.93
CA ALA A 276 2.60 7.46 -2.85
C ALA A 276 3.18 8.83 -2.47
N ALA A 277 2.40 9.87 -2.69
CA ALA A 277 2.68 11.23 -2.24
C ALA A 277 1.67 11.67 -1.17
N PRO A 278 2.06 12.58 -0.26
CA PRO A 278 1.15 13.18 0.70
C PRO A 278 -0.11 13.79 0.06
N PRO A 279 -1.21 13.95 0.82
CA PRO A 279 -2.40 14.65 0.35
C PRO A 279 -2.09 16.07 -0.14
N GLY A 280 -2.82 16.51 -1.16
CA GLY A 280 -2.76 17.90 -1.65
C GLY A 280 -1.53 18.27 -2.48
N VAL A 281 -0.72 17.29 -2.92
CA VAL A 281 0.37 17.56 -3.89
C VAL A 281 -0.20 18.12 -5.20
N PRO A 282 0.36 19.23 -5.76
CA PRO A 282 -0.12 19.79 -7.01
C PRO A 282 -0.09 18.77 -8.14
N LYS A 283 -1.11 18.84 -9.00
CA LYS A 283 -1.35 17.84 -10.04
C LYS A 283 -0.16 17.67 -10.99
N ASP A 284 0.48 18.75 -11.40
CA ASP A 284 1.64 18.72 -12.28
C ASP A 284 2.85 18.00 -11.66
N ARG A 285 3.05 18.12 -10.33
CA ARG A 285 4.08 17.39 -9.58
C ARG A 285 3.73 15.91 -9.50
N LEU A 286 2.47 15.58 -9.18
CA LEU A 286 2.02 14.20 -9.11
C LEU A 286 2.13 13.49 -10.47
N ASP A 287 1.72 14.14 -11.55
CA ASP A 287 1.82 13.60 -12.91
C ASP A 287 3.29 13.34 -13.30
N ALA A 288 4.20 14.23 -12.91
CA ALA A 288 5.63 14.04 -13.13
C ALA A 288 6.21 12.88 -12.31
N LEU A 289 5.79 12.72 -11.05
CA LEU A 289 6.19 11.57 -10.22
C LEU A 289 5.69 10.24 -10.79
N ARG A 290 4.45 10.20 -11.29
CA ARG A 290 3.87 9.02 -11.96
C ARG A 290 4.60 8.68 -13.24
N SER A 291 4.86 9.69 -14.09
CA SER A 291 5.61 9.50 -15.33
C SER A 291 7.03 9.01 -15.06
N ALA A 292 7.68 9.54 -14.02
CA ALA A 292 9.01 9.10 -13.59
C ALA A 292 9.01 7.66 -13.08
N PHE A 293 7.97 7.24 -12.36
CA PHE A 293 7.79 5.87 -11.92
C PHE A 293 7.65 4.91 -13.12
N ASP A 294 6.78 5.23 -14.08
CA ASP A 294 6.57 4.39 -15.26
C ASP A 294 7.86 4.26 -16.09
N ALA A 295 8.60 5.36 -16.26
CA ALA A 295 9.90 5.36 -16.92
C ALA A 295 10.95 4.53 -16.15
N MET A 296 10.96 4.62 -14.82
CA MET A 296 11.84 3.82 -13.97
C MET A 296 11.57 2.32 -14.12
N ILE A 297 10.31 1.89 -14.10
CA ILE A 297 9.92 0.49 -14.28
C ILE A 297 10.37 -0.04 -15.64
N ALA A 298 10.30 0.78 -16.69
CA ALA A 298 10.69 0.39 -18.04
C ALA A 298 12.21 0.28 -18.22
N ASP A 299 13.00 0.94 -17.36
CA ASP A 299 14.43 1.14 -17.53
C ASP A 299 15.28 -0.15 -17.40
N PRO A 300 16.21 -0.41 -18.33
CA PRO A 300 17.09 -1.58 -18.25
C PRO A 300 17.98 -1.65 -17.01
N ALA A 301 18.50 -0.53 -16.52
CA ALA A 301 19.35 -0.52 -15.32
C ALA A 301 18.53 -0.83 -14.06
N PHE A 302 17.30 -0.34 -13.97
CA PHE A 302 16.36 -0.72 -12.91
C PHE A 302 16.06 -2.23 -12.95
N LYS A 303 15.75 -2.76 -14.13
CA LYS A 303 15.49 -4.21 -14.31
C LYS A 303 16.71 -5.07 -13.94
N ALA A 304 17.92 -4.64 -14.27
CA ALA A 304 19.15 -5.36 -13.91
C ALA A 304 19.34 -5.43 -12.38
N ASP A 305 19.08 -4.34 -11.66
CA ASP A 305 19.16 -4.33 -10.19
C ASP A 305 18.05 -5.18 -9.56
N VAL A 306 16.83 -5.17 -10.13
CA VAL A 306 15.72 -6.05 -9.72
C VAL A 306 16.10 -7.53 -9.84
N GLU A 307 16.67 -7.92 -10.97
CA GLU A 307 17.11 -9.29 -11.23
C GLU A 307 18.23 -9.70 -10.26
N LYS A 308 19.23 -8.83 -10.05
CA LYS A 308 20.31 -9.06 -9.09
C LYS A 308 19.80 -9.26 -7.67
N LEU A 309 18.76 -8.51 -7.29
CA LEU A 309 18.11 -8.62 -5.98
C LEU A 309 17.09 -9.77 -5.90
N ARG A 310 16.79 -10.45 -7.02
CA ARG A 310 15.78 -11.50 -7.14
C ARG A 310 14.41 -11.06 -6.63
N ILE A 311 14.06 -9.81 -6.93
CA ILE A 311 12.76 -9.23 -6.57
C ILE A 311 11.77 -9.57 -7.68
N GLU A 312 10.61 -10.09 -7.29
CA GLU A 312 9.47 -10.20 -8.19
C GLU A 312 8.73 -8.87 -8.27
N LEU A 313 8.52 -8.38 -9.48
CA LEU A 313 7.73 -7.18 -9.73
C LEU A 313 6.41 -7.55 -10.40
N ASN A 314 5.35 -6.87 -10.00
CA ASN A 314 4.05 -6.93 -10.68
C ASN A 314 3.40 -5.53 -10.67
N PRO A 315 4.03 -4.58 -11.40
CA PRO A 315 3.72 -3.19 -11.22
C PRO A 315 2.33 -2.85 -11.71
N ILE A 316 1.68 -1.91 -11.00
CA ILE A 316 0.45 -1.28 -11.45
C ILE A 316 0.56 0.24 -11.29
N SER A 317 -0.15 0.97 -12.15
CA SER A 317 -0.08 2.43 -12.19
C SER A 317 -0.73 3.07 -10.96
N GLY A 318 -0.27 4.27 -10.60
CA GLY A 318 -0.87 5.10 -9.57
C GLY A 318 -2.39 5.29 -9.71
N PRO A 319 -2.92 5.66 -10.89
CA PRO A 319 -4.37 5.78 -11.10
C PRO A 319 -5.15 4.49 -10.84
N LYS A 320 -4.56 3.32 -11.11
CA LYS A 320 -5.23 2.04 -10.80
C LYS A 320 -5.30 1.81 -9.30
N LEU A 321 -4.26 2.16 -8.55
CA LEU A 321 -4.25 2.12 -7.09
C LEU A 321 -5.24 3.12 -6.48
N ASP A 322 -5.29 4.36 -7.00
CA ASP A 322 -6.29 5.35 -6.57
C ASP A 322 -7.70 4.76 -6.64
N GLN A 323 -8.03 4.09 -7.75
CA GLN A 323 -9.34 3.46 -7.94
C GLN A 323 -9.60 2.34 -6.91
N LEU A 324 -8.65 1.43 -6.71
CA LEU A 324 -8.79 0.30 -5.78
C LEU A 324 -8.98 0.77 -4.33
N VAL A 325 -8.18 1.77 -3.92
CA VAL A 325 -8.25 2.34 -2.58
C VAL A 325 -9.53 3.16 -2.40
N ALA A 326 -9.89 4.00 -3.37
CA ALA A 326 -11.14 4.77 -3.33
C ALA A 326 -12.38 3.87 -3.20
N GLN A 327 -12.39 2.71 -3.88
CA GLN A 327 -13.47 1.72 -3.75
C GLN A 327 -13.52 1.13 -2.33
N THR A 328 -12.37 0.87 -1.72
CA THR A 328 -12.29 0.25 -0.39
C THR A 328 -12.64 1.22 0.74
N VAL A 329 -12.19 2.49 0.66
CA VAL A 329 -12.49 3.50 1.69
C VAL A 329 -13.91 4.03 1.61
N LYS A 330 -14.62 3.80 0.48
CA LYS A 330 -16.02 4.18 0.31
C LYS A 330 -16.93 3.26 1.13
N MET A 331 -17.16 3.65 2.37
CA MET A 331 -18.09 2.97 3.29
C MET A 331 -18.87 3.98 4.12
N SER A 332 -20.11 3.63 4.50
CA SER A 332 -20.88 4.45 5.43
C SER A 332 -20.21 4.46 6.82
N GLY A 333 -20.50 5.48 7.64
CA GLY A 333 -20.01 5.53 9.02
C GLY A 333 -20.44 4.32 9.86
N GLU A 334 -21.65 3.82 9.63
CA GLU A 334 -22.20 2.63 10.27
C GLU A 334 -21.44 1.36 9.85
N THR A 335 -21.29 1.11 8.54
CA THR A 335 -20.54 -0.04 8.02
C THR A 335 -19.09 -0.02 8.51
N ARG A 336 -18.45 1.15 8.54
CA ARG A 336 -17.11 1.33 9.10
C ARG A 336 -17.05 0.94 10.58
N ALA A 337 -18.02 1.39 11.38
CA ALA A 337 -18.08 1.07 12.80
C ALA A 337 -18.28 -0.42 13.04
N SER A 338 -19.18 -1.07 12.28
CA SER A 338 -19.41 -2.52 12.36
C SER A 338 -18.19 -3.32 11.93
N ALA A 339 -17.51 -2.94 10.85
CA ALA A 339 -16.27 -3.59 10.40
C ALA A 339 -15.14 -3.46 11.43
N ARG A 340 -15.01 -2.28 12.06
CA ARG A 340 -14.06 -2.07 13.15
C ARG A 340 -14.41 -2.93 14.37
N ALA A 341 -15.67 -3.00 14.76
CA ALA A 341 -16.10 -3.82 15.89
C ALA A 341 -15.80 -5.31 15.63
N PHE A 342 -16.03 -5.79 14.41
CA PHE A 342 -15.65 -7.13 13.99
C PHE A 342 -14.13 -7.37 14.09
N TYR A 343 -13.32 -6.42 13.59
CA TYR A 343 -11.86 -6.48 13.71
C TYR A 343 -11.39 -6.55 15.18
N ASP A 344 -11.95 -5.69 16.04
CA ASP A 344 -11.58 -5.63 17.45
C ASP A 344 -12.02 -6.89 18.23
N ASP A 345 -13.18 -7.46 17.90
CA ASP A 345 -13.65 -8.75 18.45
C ASP A 345 -12.76 -9.91 18.01
N LEU A 346 -12.50 -10.01 16.70
CA LEU A 346 -11.71 -11.10 16.11
C LEU A 346 -10.29 -11.17 16.65
N PHE A 347 -9.65 -10.00 16.84
CA PHE A 347 -8.27 -9.93 17.33
C PHE A 347 -8.17 -9.56 18.82
N LYS A 348 -9.28 -9.68 19.56
CA LYS A 348 -9.30 -9.50 21.01
C LYS A 348 -8.42 -10.55 21.68
N GLY A 349 -7.41 -10.11 22.43
CA GLY A 349 -6.45 -10.99 23.12
C GLY A 349 -5.27 -11.49 22.29
N ILE A 350 -5.17 -11.08 21.02
CA ILE A 350 -3.99 -11.28 20.17
C ILE A 350 -3.05 -10.07 20.21
N LYS A 351 -3.60 -8.88 20.51
CA LYS A 351 -2.89 -7.60 20.59
C LYS A 351 -2.10 -7.45 21.88
#